data_AF-A0A562RPD1-F1
#
_entry.id   AF-A0A562RPD1-F1
#
_cell.length_a   1.000
_cell.length_b   1.000
_cell.length_c   1.000
_cell.angle_alpha   90.00
_cell.angle_beta   90.00
_cell.angle_gamma   90.00
#
_symmetry.space_group_name_H-M   'P 1'
#
loop_
_entity.id
_entity.type
_entity.pdbx_description
1 polymer ?
#
loop_
_entity_poly.entity_id
_entity_poly.type
_entity_poly.pdbx_seq_one_letter_code
_entity_poly.pdbx_strand_id
1 'polypeptide(L)'
;MFRTQGSELVKGSVLALTIEAILDFAGERRGHFRLIACEVASHDAYGTSRALFIAFFAIVRDTLRDLLGDEWTPDMALAWDALLVEIDTYAGIPA
;
A
#
# COMPACT_ATOMS: atom_id res chain seq x y z
N MET A 1 12.53 28.01 0.31
CA MET A 1 13.62 27.03 0.52
C MET A 1 13.36 26.03 1.67
N PHE A 2 12.35 26.21 2.53
CA PHE A 2 12.02 25.28 3.64
C PHE A 2 10.96 24.20 3.34
N ARG A 3 10.42 24.12 2.11
CA ARG A 3 9.32 23.20 1.77
C ARG A 3 9.75 21.85 1.20
N THR A 4 11.01 21.69 0.79
CA THR A 4 11.48 20.47 0.12
C THR A 4 12.22 19.52 1.06
N GLN A 5 12.99 20.00 2.04
CA GLN A 5 13.76 19.11 2.92
C GLN A 5 12.90 18.28 3.89
N GLY A 6 11.75 18.79 4.35
CA GLY A 6 10.81 18.01 5.18
C GLY A 6 9.98 17.00 4.37
N SER A 7 9.89 17.16 3.06
CA SER A 7 9.03 16.33 2.21
C SER A 7 9.54 14.91 2.08
N GLU A 8 10.86 14.69 2.04
CA GLU A 8 11.44 13.35 1.92
C GLU A 8 11.25 12.52 3.20
N LEU A 9 11.37 13.15 4.37
CA LEU A 9 11.08 12.49 5.65
C LEU A 9 9.60 12.12 5.77
N VAL A 10 8.70 13.00 5.33
CA VAL A 10 7.27 12.70 5.29
C VAL A 10 6.98 11.55 4.34
N LYS A 11 7.51 11.56 3.10
CA LYS A 11 7.35 10.46 2.14
C LYS A 11 7.86 9.13 2.71
N GLY A 12 9.04 9.14 3.35
CA GLY A 12 9.60 7.96 4.01
C GLY A 12 8.69 7.42 5.12
N SER A 13 8.15 8.29 5.97
CA SER A 13 7.21 7.89 7.03
C SER A 13 5.91 7.31 6.49
N VAL A 14 5.34 7.90 5.43
CA VAL A 14 4.12 7.40 4.78
C VAL A 14 4.38 6.05 4.11
N LEU A 15 5.53 5.87 3.47
CA LEU A 15 5.91 4.58 2.91
C LEU A 15 6.07 3.50 4.00
N ALA A 16 6.71 3.83 5.12
CA ALA A 16 6.85 2.91 6.25
C ALA A 16 5.48 2.48 6.80
N LEU A 17 4.58 3.44 7.04
CA LEU A 17 3.21 3.16 7.47
C LEU A 17 2.44 2.31 6.45
N THR A 18 2.65 2.55 5.16
CA THR A 18 2.04 1.74 4.09
C THR A 18 2.51 0.29 4.19
N ILE A 19 3.82 0.06 4.35
CA ILE A 19 4.39 -1.28 4.48
C ILE A 19 3.86 -1.97 5.75
N GLU A 20 3.80 -1.27 6.88
CA GLU A 20 3.22 -1.80 8.12
C GLU A 20 1.75 -2.20 7.96
N ALA A 21 0.95 -1.36 7.27
CA ALA A 21 -0.45 -1.66 6.99
C ALA A 21 -0.61 -2.87 6.06
N ILE A 22 0.24 -3.02 5.04
CA ILE A 22 0.26 -4.19 4.14
C ILE A 22 0.61 -5.46 4.92
N LEU A 23 1.67 -5.43 5.75
CA LEU A 23 2.10 -6.59 6.54
C LEU A 23 1.03 -6.99 7.57
N ASP A 24 0.40 -6.02 8.23
CA ASP A 24 -0.71 -6.29 9.15
C ASP A 24 -1.94 -6.85 8.41
N PHE A 25 -2.24 -6.34 7.21
CA PHE A 25 -3.34 -6.83 6.38
C PHE A 25 -3.13 -8.29 5.96
N ALA A 26 -1.91 -8.64 5.53
CA ALA A 26 -1.52 -9.99 5.13
C ALA A 26 -1.39 -10.95 6.33
N GLY A 27 -1.20 -10.42 7.54
CA GLY A 27 -1.06 -11.18 8.77
C GLY A 27 -2.34 -11.26 9.61
N GLU A 28 -2.20 -11.08 10.92
CA GLU A 28 -3.28 -11.26 11.90
C GLU A 28 -4.27 -10.08 11.99
N ARG A 29 -4.05 -8.98 11.23
CA ARG A 29 -4.95 -7.82 11.18
C ARG A 29 -5.20 -7.17 12.55
N ARG A 30 -4.13 -6.82 13.25
CA ARG A 30 -4.15 -6.24 14.60
C ARG A 30 -4.62 -4.80 14.64
N GLY A 31 -4.71 -4.11 13.50
CA GLY A 31 -5.47 -2.87 13.36
C GLY A 31 -4.93 -1.88 12.35
N HIS A 32 -3.64 -1.94 12.01
CA HIS A 32 -3.01 -1.04 11.03
C HIS A 32 -3.57 -1.24 9.63
N PHE A 33 -4.05 -2.44 9.30
CA PHE A 33 -4.73 -2.72 8.04
C PHE A 33 -5.92 -1.77 7.76
N ARG A 34 -6.56 -1.23 8.81
CA ARG A 34 -7.68 -0.26 8.68
C ARG A 34 -7.26 1.07 8.07
N LEU A 35 -5.96 1.41 8.15
CA LEU A 35 -5.42 2.59 7.50
C LEU A 35 -5.60 2.53 5.99
N ILE A 36 -5.61 1.34 5.38
CA ILE A 36 -5.82 1.20 3.94
C ILE A 36 -7.17 1.82 3.52
N ALA A 37 -8.27 1.47 4.18
CA ALA A 37 -9.59 2.04 3.88
C ALA A 37 -9.69 3.53 4.25
N CYS A 38 -9.09 3.92 5.38
CA CYS A 38 -9.07 5.31 5.85
C CYS A 38 -8.35 6.24 4.86
N GLU A 39 -7.18 5.82 4.38
CA GLU A 39 -6.37 6.57 3.43
C GLU A 39 -7.02 6.62 2.05
N VAL A 40 -7.62 5.52 1.58
CA VAL A 40 -8.41 5.51 0.33
C VAL A 40 -9.53 6.55 0.41
N ALA A 41 -10.31 6.57 1.49
CA ALA A 41 -11.40 7.54 1.66
C ALA A 41 -10.89 8.98 1.76
N SER A 42 -9.79 9.20 2.47
CA SER A 42 -9.19 10.55 2.62
C SER A 42 -8.68 11.07 1.29
N HIS A 43 -7.99 10.24 0.51
CA HIS A 43 -7.46 10.62 -0.80
C HIS A 43 -8.54 10.82 -1.86
N ASP A 44 -9.63 10.04 -1.80
CA ASP A 44 -10.84 10.24 -2.60
C ASP A 44 -11.46 11.61 -2.32
N ALA A 45 -11.56 12.00 -1.05
CA ALA A 45 -12.01 13.33 -0.65
C ALA A 45 -11.07 14.46 -1.10
N TYR A 46 -9.77 14.18 -1.29
CA TYR A 46 -8.80 15.11 -1.88
C TYR A 46 -8.81 15.13 -3.42
N GLY A 47 -9.63 14.29 -4.07
CA GLY A 47 -9.78 14.23 -5.52
C GLY A 47 -8.89 13.20 -6.22
N THR A 48 -8.18 12.36 -5.47
CA THR A 48 -7.44 11.22 -6.05
C THR A 48 -8.41 10.07 -6.25
N SER A 49 -8.56 9.58 -7.48
CA SER A 49 -9.46 8.45 -7.73
C SER A 49 -9.02 7.22 -6.92
N ARG A 50 -9.98 6.50 -6.32
CA ARG A 50 -9.71 5.26 -5.57
C ARG A 50 -8.89 4.25 -6.37
N ALA A 51 -9.22 4.06 -7.65
CA ALA A 51 -8.49 3.14 -8.53
C ALA A 51 -7.00 3.52 -8.66
N LEU A 52 -6.69 4.82 -8.77
CA LEU A 52 -5.31 5.30 -8.79
C LEU A 52 -4.60 5.07 -7.46
N PHE A 53 -5.30 5.28 -6.34
CA PHE A 53 -4.73 5.01 -5.01
C PHE A 53 -4.46 3.51 -4.80
N ILE A 54 -5.40 2.64 -5.18
CA ILE A 54 -5.24 1.18 -5.07
C ILE A 54 -4.10 0.68 -5.97
N ALA A 55 -3.91 1.29 -7.15
CA ALA A 55 -2.79 0.96 -8.03
C ALA A 55 -1.41 1.17 -7.38
N PHE A 56 -1.29 2.02 -6.34
CA PHE A 56 -0.05 2.21 -5.60
C PHE A 56 0.46 0.91 -4.95
N PHE A 57 -0.43 0.05 -4.44
CA PHE A 57 -0.01 -1.22 -3.82
C PHE A 57 0.64 -2.17 -4.84
N ALA A 58 0.19 -2.14 -6.11
CA ALA A 58 0.84 -2.89 -7.18
C ALA A 58 2.24 -2.33 -7.51
N ILE A 59 2.43 -1.01 -7.44
CA ILE A 59 3.76 -0.38 -7.58
C ILE A 59 4.69 -0.81 -6.44
N VAL A 60 4.19 -0.92 -5.21
CA VAL A 60 4.98 -1.45 -4.08
C VAL A 60 5.44 -2.89 -4.36
N ARG A 61 4.54 -3.78 -4.81
CA ARG A 61 4.89 -5.15 -5.22
C ARG A 61 5.98 -5.14 -6.30
N ASP A 62 5.78 -4.39 -7.37
CA ASP A 62 6.70 -4.38 -8.51
C ASP A 62 8.08 -3.85 -8.11
N THR A 63 8.11 -2.83 -7.23
CA THR A 63 9.36 -2.30 -6.67
C THR A 63 10.09 -3.35 -5.82
N LEU A 64 9.37 -4.12 -5.00
CA LEU A 64 9.95 -5.19 -4.18
C LEU A 64 10.44 -6.35 -5.04
N ARG A 65 9.70 -6.73 -6.09
CA ARG A 65 10.13 -7.73 -7.07
C ARG A 65 11.43 -7.32 -7.73
N ASP A 66 11.49 -6.08 -8.22
CA ASP A 66 12.67 -5.57 -8.91
C ASP A 66 13.88 -5.45 -7.97
N LEU A 67 13.65 -5.14 -6.69
CA LEU A 67 14.69 -5.10 -5.65
C LEU A 67 15.23 -6.50 -5.29
N LEU A 68 14.36 -7.50 -5.19
CA LEU A 68 14.73 -8.87 -4.84
C LEU A 68 15.34 -9.64 -6.01
N GLY A 69 15.01 -9.27 -7.25
CA GLY A 69 15.55 -9.93 -8.44
C GLY A 69 15.33 -11.45 -8.39
N ASP A 70 16.42 -12.21 -8.42
CA ASP A 70 16.40 -13.67 -8.41
C ASP A 70 15.88 -14.28 -7.08
N GLU A 71 15.84 -13.51 -5.99
CA GLU A 71 15.27 -13.94 -4.72
C GLU A 71 13.74 -13.90 -4.71
N TRP A 72 13.12 -13.27 -5.73
CA TRP A 72 11.67 -13.26 -5.87
C TRP A 72 11.14 -14.62 -6.34
N THR A 73 10.42 -15.31 -5.46
CA THR A 73 9.92 -16.66 -5.76
C THR A 73 8.54 -16.64 -6.42
N PRO A 74 8.15 -17.73 -7.12
CA PRO A 74 6.78 -17.89 -7.61
C PRO A 74 5.72 -17.83 -6.50
N ASP A 75 6.03 -18.33 -5.31
CA ASP A 75 5.12 -18.29 -4.16
C ASP A 75 4.90 -16.85 -3.68
N MET A 76 5.95 -16.01 -3.68
CA MET A 76 5.82 -14.58 -3.40
C MET A 76 4.91 -13.90 -4.43
N ALA A 77 5.08 -14.22 -5.72
CA ALA A 77 4.23 -13.66 -6.78
C ALA A 77 2.75 -13.98 -6.54
N LEU A 78 2.43 -15.25 -6.27
CA LEU A 78 1.06 -15.70 -6.00
C LEU A 78 0.47 -15.06 -4.74
N ALA A 79 1.26 -14.97 -3.66
CA ALA A 79 0.82 -14.33 -2.42
C ALA A 79 0.50 -12.85 -2.62
N TRP A 80 1.32 -12.13 -3.39
CA TRP A 80 1.08 -10.74 -3.72
C TRP A 80 -0.14 -10.54 -4.63
N ASP A 81 -0.35 -11.39 -5.62
CA ASP A 81 -1.52 -11.29 -6.49
C ASP A 81 -2.83 -11.52 -5.70
N ALA A 82 -2.85 -12.50 -4.78
CA ALA A 82 -3.97 -12.71 -3.87
C ALA A 82 -4.18 -11.50 -2.96
N LEU A 83 -3.11 -10.97 -2.36
CA LEU A 83 -3.15 -9.82 -1.46
C LEU A 83 -3.72 -8.57 -2.15
N LEU A 84 -3.35 -8.30 -3.39
CA LEU A 84 -3.85 -7.14 -4.14
C LEU A 84 -5.35 -7.25 -4.43
N VAL A 85 -5.85 -8.44 -4.75
CA VAL A 85 -7.29 -8.69 -4.91
C VAL A 85 -8.05 -8.50 -3.60
N GLU A 86 -7.48 -8.96 -2.48
CA GLU A 86 -8.08 -8.74 -1.16
C GLU A 86 -8.10 -7.27 -0.76
N ILE A 87 -7.04 -6.51 -1.04
CA ILE A 87 -6.98 -5.07 -0.78
C ILE A 87 -8.01 -4.31 -1.60
N ASP A 88 -8.14 -4.62 -2.90
CA ASP A 88 -9.14 -4.00 -3.77
C ASP A 88 -10.56 -4.27 -3.26
N THR A 89 -10.84 -5.53 -2.90
CA THR A 89 -12.12 -5.93 -2.31
C THR A 89 -12.40 -5.19 -0.99
N TYR A 90 -11.40 -5.09 -0.11
CA TYR A 90 -11.53 -4.42 1.19
C TYR A 90 -11.76 -2.91 1.04
N ALA A 91 -11.01 -2.25 0.16
CA ALA A 91 -11.09 -0.82 -0.10
C ALA A 91 -12.34 -0.40 -0.90
N GLY A 92 -12.93 -1.35 -1.63
CA GLY A 92 -14.17 -1.16 -2.38
C GLY A 92 -15.44 -1.13 -1.53
N ILE A 93 -15.39 -1.59 -0.27
CA ILE A 93 -16.54 -1.54 0.64
C ILE A 93 -16.68 -0.10 1.18
N PRO A 94 -17.84 0.56 0.99
CA PRO A 94 -18.11 1.85 1.60
C PRO A 94 -18.04 1.73 3.14
N ALA A 95 -17.34 2.66 3.79
CA ALA A 95 -17.26 2.76 5.24
C ALA A 95 -18.62 3.06 5.89
#